data_AF-A0A3S9YB70-F1
#
_entry.id   AF-A0A3S9YB70-F1
#
_cell.length_a   1.000
_cell.length_b   1.000
_cell.length_c   1.000
_cell.angle_alpha   90.00
_cell.angle_beta   90.00
_cell.angle_gamma   90.00
#
_symmetry.space_group_name_H-M   'P 1'
#
loop_
_entity.id
_entity.type
_entity.pdbx_description
1 polymer ?
#
loop_
_entity_poly.entity_id
_entity_poly.type
_entity_poly.pdbx_seq_one_letter_code
_entity_poly.pdbx_strand_id
1 'polypeptide(L)'
;MQINAVKKGGSYDLTVKFGKSVMDSPADIPKDSVKPSMDVKVGGADKGSVKVEGPTNAEPIKSGQPIEIPDLKGTYKPGATGKATLTPGVLTVNALGTTTTCTPEKDPGVSLALDTSAQQGGTSGGATGGDSGGAAASGGSAAGPDSVSGGSSGGLAETGAGDHGALTALGLVAGTVILLGGAVFTFLPRRRARVR
;
A
#
# COMPACT_ATOMS: atom_id res chain seq x y z
N MET A 1 -15.35 -21.24 3.56
CA MET A 1 -14.23 -20.50 4.18
C MET A 1 -14.83 -19.55 5.20
N GLN A 2 -14.16 -19.33 6.33
CA GLN A 2 -14.65 -18.42 7.37
C GLN A 2 -13.53 -17.51 7.85
N ILE A 3 -13.80 -16.21 7.87
CA ILE A 3 -12.90 -15.19 8.43
C ILE A 3 -13.34 -14.90 9.86
N ASN A 4 -12.40 -15.04 10.79
CA ASN A 4 -12.56 -14.64 12.18
C ASN A 4 -11.61 -13.49 12.47
N ALA A 5 -11.99 -12.62 13.41
CA ALA A 5 -11.17 -11.48 13.82
C ALA A 5 -11.12 -11.37 15.34
N VAL A 6 -9.94 -11.05 15.87
CA VAL A 6 -9.74 -10.70 17.28
C VAL A 6 -9.19 -9.30 17.35
N LYS A 7 -9.90 -8.39 18.02
CA LYS A 7 -9.44 -7.00 18.18
C LYS A 7 -8.18 -6.94 19.04
N LYS A 8 -7.15 -6.24 18.56
CA LYS A 8 -5.91 -5.94 19.27
C LYS A 8 -5.58 -4.45 19.11
N GLY A 9 -5.93 -3.66 20.13
CA GLY A 9 -5.82 -2.20 20.06
C GLY A 9 -6.67 -1.62 18.93
N GLY A 10 -6.03 -0.90 18.00
CA GLY A 10 -6.66 -0.32 16.82
C GLY A 10 -6.80 -1.28 15.62
N SER A 11 -6.23 -2.49 15.70
CA SER A 11 -6.21 -3.47 14.60
C SER A 11 -6.98 -4.74 14.97
N TYR A 12 -7.10 -5.65 14.01
CA TYR A 12 -7.74 -6.96 14.15
C TYR A 12 -6.80 -8.04 13.63
N ASP A 13 -6.51 -9.03 14.47
CA ASP A 13 -5.86 -10.26 14.02
C ASP A 13 -6.88 -11.12 13.31
N LEU A 14 -6.63 -11.37 12.02
CA LEU A 14 -7.47 -12.19 11.19
C LEU A 14 -7.03 -13.65 11.25
N THR A 15 -8.01 -14.53 11.19
CA THR A 15 -7.83 -15.96 10.95
C THR A 15 -8.81 -16.41 9.88
N VAL A 16 -8.29 -16.87 8.75
CA VAL A 16 -9.10 -17.50 7.70
C VAL A 16 -9.02 -19.02 7.87
N LYS A 17 -10.18 -19.64 8.10
CA LYS A 17 -10.32 -21.08 8.25
C LYS A 17 -10.83 -21.72 6.96
N PHE A 18 -10.17 -22.80 6.57
CA PHE A 18 -10.57 -23.69 5.50
C PHE A 18 -11.23 -24.93 6.11
N GLY A 19 -12.27 -25.45 5.45
CA GLY A 19 -13.03 -26.59 5.97
C GLY A 19 -12.50 -27.93 5.47
N LYS A 20 -12.25 -28.04 4.16
CA LYS A 20 -11.74 -29.26 3.52
C LYS A 20 -10.56 -28.89 2.62
N SER A 21 -9.72 -29.87 2.36
CA SER A 21 -8.64 -29.79 1.37
C SER A 21 -9.18 -29.36 0.01
N VAL A 22 -8.42 -28.49 -0.64
CA VAL A 22 -8.82 -27.88 -1.92
C VAL A 22 -8.39 -28.72 -3.11
N MET A 23 -7.41 -29.62 -2.92
CA MET A 23 -6.88 -30.52 -3.95
C MET A 23 -6.08 -31.67 -3.31
N ASP A 24 -5.89 -32.74 -4.07
CA ASP A 24 -4.92 -33.79 -3.76
C ASP A 24 -3.57 -33.49 -4.45
N SER A 25 -2.48 -33.94 -3.84
CA SER A 25 -1.13 -33.70 -4.36
C SER A 25 -0.86 -34.53 -5.62
N PRO A 26 -0.38 -33.94 -6.72
CA PRO A 26 -0.01 -34.71 -7.91
C PRO A 26 1.31 -35.49 -7.73
N ALA A 27 2.15 -35.11 -6.76
CA ALA A 27 3.48 -35.67 -6.57
C ALA A 27 3.85 -35.77 -5.08
N ASP A 28 4.98 -36.41 -4.78
CA ASP A 28 5.56 -36.38 -3.43
C ASP A 28 6.12 -34.97 -3.14
N ILE A 29 5.58 -34.31 -2.12
CA ILE A 29 5.99 -32.99 -1.66
C ILE A 29 6.69 -33.15 -0.29
N PRO A 30 7.94 -32.67 -0.14
CA PRO A 30 8.63 -32.69 1.14
C PRO A 30 7.91 -31.83 2.19
N LYS A 31 8.28 -32.00 3.46
CA LYS A 31 7.91 -31.04 4.51
C LYS A 31 8.39 -29.62 4.13
N ASP A 32 7.76 -28.62 4.71
CA ASP A 32 8.13 -27.21 4.57
C ASP A 32 8.11 -26.66 3.13
N SER A 33 7.34 -27.28 2.24
CA SER A 33 7.41 -27.02 0.80
C SER A 33 6.13 -26.41 0.21
N VAL A 34 5.01 -26.44 0.93
CA VAL A 34 3.71 -25.86 0.52
C VAL A 34 3.41 -24.65 1.39
N LYS A 35 3.46 -23.44 0.82
CA LYS A 35 3.13 -22.19 1.51
C LYS A 35 1.83 -21.59 0.97
N PRO A 36 0.73 -21.59 1.74
CA PRO A 36 -0.53 -20.98 1.33
C PRO A 36 -0.61 -19.51 1.76
N SER A 37 -1.26 -18.70 0.94
CA SER A 37 -1.61 -17.30 1.25
C SER A 37 -2.92 -16.90 0.59
N MET A 38 -3.56 -15.85 1.08
CA MET A 38 -4.78 -15.30 0.49
C MET A 38 -4.83 -13.79 0.66
N ASP A 39 -5.45 -13.11 -0.30
CA ASP A 39 -5.76 -11.70 -0.19
C ASP A 39 -7.23 -11.55 0.20
N VAL A 40 -7.50 -11.25 1.48
CA VAL A 40 -8.86 -10.98 1.96
C VAL A 40 -9.31 -9.62 1.45
N LYS A 41 -10.41 -9.57 0.71
CA LYS A 41 -10.97 -8.32 0.19
C LYS A 41 -11.67 -7.56 1.31
N VAL A 42 -11.39 -6.26 1.42
CA VAL A 42 -12.05 -5.33 2.34
C VAL A 42 -13.00 -4.44 1.54
N GLY A 43 -14.22 -4.28 2.06
CA GLY A 43 -15.29 -3.45 1.48
C GLY A 43 -16.17 -2.79 2.53
N GLY A 44 -17.35 -2.32 2.10
CA GLY A 44 -18.28 -1.57 2.97
C GLY A 44 -17.80 -0.14 3.16
N ALA A 45 -17.64 0.28 4.42
CA ALA A 45 -17.10 1.59 4.78
C ALA A 45 -15.59 1.72 4.50
N ASP A 46 -14.86 0.61 4.40
CA ASP A 46 -13.42 0.54 4.12
C ASP A 46 -13.18 -0.09 2.73
N LYS A 47 -11.95 -0.11 2.25
CA LYS A 47 -11.58 -0.64 0.93
C LYS A 47 -10.13 -1.12 0.90
N GLY A 48 -9.87 -2.18 0.13
CA GLY A 48 -8.51 -2.68 -0.12
C GLY A 48 -8.44 -4.19 0.03
N SER A 49 -7.26 -4.68 0.41
CA SER A 49 -7.02 -6.08 0.72
C SER A 49 -6.14 -6.24 1.95
N VAL A 50 -6.25 -7.40 2.61
CA VAL A 50 -5.41 -7.82 3.73
C VAL A 50 -4.77 -9.15 3.37
N LYS A 51 -3.44 -9.20 3.37
CA LYS A 51 -2.71 -10.45 3.17
C LYS A 51 -2.85 -11.33 4.39
N VAL A 52 -3.18 -12.59 4.18
CA VAL A 52 -3.10 -13.64 5.19
C VAL A 52 -2.23 -14.79 4.69
N GLU A 53 -1.43 -15.38 5.58
CA GLU A 53 -0.50 -16.47 5.25
C GLU A 53 -0.62 -17.60 6.27
N GLY A 54 -0.45 -18.83 5.79
CA GLY A 54 -0.37 -20.02 6.63
C GLY A 54 1.07 -20.50 6.77
N PRO A 55 1.36 -21.31 7.80
CA PRO A 55 2.62 -22.02 7.88
C PRO A 55 2.76 -23.00 6.71
N THR A 56 3.99 -23.46 6.50
CA THR A 56 4.23 -24.55 5.56
C THR A 56 3.72 -25.88 6.09
N ASN A 57 3.53 -26.85 5.19
CA ASN A 57 3.16 -28.21 5.59
C ASN A 57 4.20 -28.81 6.55
N ALA A 58 3.76 -29.25 7.72
CA ALA A 58 4.64 -29.77 8.76
C ALA A 58 5.24 -31.14 8.40
N GLU A 59 4.49 -31.95 7.65
CA GLU A 59 4.87 -33.31 7.26
C GLU A 59 4.96 -33.43 5.72
N PRO A 60 5.77 -34.36 5.19
CA PRO A 60 5.74 -34.68 3.77
C PRO A 60 4.36 -35.13 3.31
N ILE A 61 3.93 -34.67 2.13
CA ILE A 61 2.66 -35.03 1.50
C ILE A 61 2.95 -35.99 0.36
N LYS A 62 2.40 -37.20 0.38
CA LYS A 62 2.58 -38.15 -0.73
C LYS A 62 1.67 -37.84 -1.90
N SER A 63 2.04 -38.30 -3.09
CA SER A 63 1.14 -38.26 -4.25
C SER A 63 -0.22 -38.90 -3.90
N GLY A 64 -1.30 -38.24 -4.30
CA GLY A 64 -2.68 -38.60 -3.99
C GLY A 64 -3.16 -38.26 -2.57
N GLN A 65 -2.28 -37.73 -1.69
CA GLN A 65 -2.71 -37.25 -0.37
C GLN A 65 -3.32 -35.84 -0.47
N PRO A 66 -4.32 -35.53 0.37
CA PRO A 66 -4.94 -34.23 0.38
C PRO A 66 -3.96 -33.13 0.82
N ILE A 67 -3.94 -32.01 0.11
CA ILE A 67 -3.24 -30.80 0.53
C ILE A 67 -4.18 -29.99 1.42
N GLU A 68 -4.02 -30.15 2.73
CA GLU A 68 -4.74 -29.37 3.72
C GLU A 68 -4.20 -27.94 3.79
N ILE A 69 -5.12 -26.97 3.87
CA ILE A 69 -4.77 -25.56 4.05
C ILE A 69 -4.91 -25.23 5.55
N PRO A 70 -3.80 -24.98 6.26
CA PRO A 70 -3.86 -24.54 7.65
C PRO A 70 -4.55 -23.16 7.78
N ASP A 71 -4.85 -22.77 9.01
CA ASP A 71 -5.33 -21.43 9.31
C ASP A 71 -4.39 -20.37 8.72
N LEU A 72 -4.93 -19.48 7.88
CA LEU A 72 -4.19 -18.33 7.38
C LEU A 72 -4.35 -17.15 8.34
N LYS A 73 -3.25 -16.52 8.72
CA LYS A 73 -3.23 -15.40 9.67
C LYS A 73 -2.75 -14.12 9.00
N GLY A 74 -3.28 -13.00 9.44
CA GLY A 74 -2.82 -11.68 9.02
C GLY A 74 -3.42 -10.60 9.91
N THR A 75 -3.10 -9.33 9.66
CA THR A 75 -3.58 -8.23 10.49
C THR A 75 -4.33 -7.21 9.63
N TYR A 76 -5.59 -6.95 10.00
CA TYR A 76 -6.40 -5.90 9.41
C TYR A 76 -6.34 -4.65 10.29
N LYS A 77 -5.89 -3.54 9.70
CA LYS A 77 -5.89 -2.23 10.33
C LYS A 77 -6.90 -1.34 9.61
N PRO A 78 -8.04 -0.98 10.20
CA PRO A 78 -9.07 -0.22 9.49
C PRO A 78 -8.57 1.14 9.02
N GLY A 79 -8.81 1.48 7.77
CA GLY A 79 -8.52 2.80 7.20
C GLY A 79 -9.71 3.77 7.23
N ALA A 80 -10.90 3.26 7.53
CA ALA A 80 -12.13 4.03 7.57
C ALA A 80 -12.99 3.69 8.80
N THR A 81 -13.80 4.66 9.21
CA THR A 81 -14.81 4.49 10.27
C THR A 81 -16.14 4.06 9.65
N GLY A 82 -16.79 3.05 10.21
CA GLY A 82 -18.09 2.55 9.76
C GLY A 82 -18.16 1.02 9.74
N LYS A 83 -19.09 0.45 8.97
CA LYS A 83 -19.21 -1.00 8.79
C LYS A 83 -18.29 -1.49 7.67
N ALA A 84 -17.14 -2.06 8.01
CA ALA A 84 -16.26 -2.73 7.08
C ALA A 84 -16.67 -4.19 6.87
N THR A 85 -16.53 -4.71 5.66
CA THR A 85 -16.82 -6.11 5.30
C THR A 85 -15.57 -6.81 4.81
N LEU A 86 -15.36 -8.05 5.24
CA LEU A 86 -14.25 -8.89 4.81
C LEU A 86 -14.78 -10.10 4.05
N THR A 87 -14.25 -10.29 2.84
CA THR A 87 -14.64 -11.34 1.91
C THR A 87 -13.40 -12.18 1.56
N PRO A 88 -13.46 -13.52 1.63
CA PRO A 88 -12.37 -14.37 1.17
C PRO A 88 -12.03 -14.08 -0.29
N GLY A 89 -10.74 -13.96 -0.61
CA GLY A 89 -10.29 -13.72 -1.98
C GLY A 89 -9.69 -14.96 -2.63
N VAL A 90 -8.70 -14.74 -3.50
CA VAL A 90 -7.98 -15.82 -4.19
C VAL A 90 -7.00 -16.47 -3.21
N LEU A 91 -7.07 -17.80 -3.12
CA LEU A 91 -6.07 -18.60 -2.42
C LEU A 91 -4.89 -18.84 -3.37
N THR A 92 -3.69 -18.51 -2.93
CA THR A 92 -2.44 -18.75 -3.64
C THR A 92 -1.62 -19.76 -2.85
N VAL A 93 -1.30 -20.88 -3.50
CA VAL A 93 -0.44 -21.93 -2.95
C VAL A 93 0.88 -21.91 -3.71
N ASN A 94 1.99 -21.70 -3.00
CA ASN A 94 3.31 -21.90 -3.56
C ASN A 94 3.84 -23.26 -3.12
N ALA A 95 4.15 -24.14 -4.06
CA ALA A 95 4.72 -25.44 -3.79
C ALA A 95 5.88 -25.72 -4.74
N LEU A 96 7.07 -26.03 -4.18
CA LEU A 96 8.26 -26.37 -4.96
C LEU A 96 8.62 -25.33 -6.04
N GLY A 97 8.42 -24.04 -5.75
CA GLY A 97 8.68 -22.94 -6.68
C GLY A 97 7.57 -22.71 -7.73
N THR A 98 6.53 -23.54 -7.76
CA THR A 98 5.35 -23.35 -8.60
C THR A 98 4.26 -22.63 -7.82
N THR A 99 3.61 -21.66 -8.46
CA THR A 99 2.49 -20.93 -7.85
C THR A 99 1.17 -21.35 -8.49
N THR A 100 0.24 -21.83 -7.68
CA THR A 100 -1.12 -22.21 -8.08
C THR A 100 -2.12 -21.27 -7.43
N THR A 101 -3.04 -20.72 -8.22
CA THR A 101 -4.11 -19.86 -7.73
C THR A 101 -5.45 -20.59 -7.79
N CYS A 102 -6.19 -20.55 -6.68
CA CYS A 102 -7.52 -21.11 -6.54
C CYS A 102 -8.50 -19.94 -6.38
N THR A 103 -9.14 -19.59 -7.49
CA THR A 103 -10.17 -18.54 -7.52
C THR A 103 -11.55 -19.17 -7.34
N PRO A 104 -12.36 -18.70 -6.38
CA PRO A 104 -13.75 -19.15 -6.26
C PRO A 104 -14.53 -18.92 -7.57
N GLU A 105 -15.25 -19.94 -8.07
CA GLU A 105 -16.08 -19.82 -9.27
C GLU A 105 -17.24 -18.82 -9.11
N LYS A 106 -17.67 -18.62 -7.87
CA LYS A 106 -18.73 -17.67 -7.48
C LYS A 106 -18.20 -16.80 -6.35
N ASP A 107 -18.74 -15.61 -6.23
CA ASP A 107 -18.43 -14.73 -5.11
C ASP A 107 -18.74 -15.47 -3.78
N PRO A 108 -17.75 -15.69 -2.91
CA PRO A 108 -17.97 -16.36 -1.62
C PRO A 108 -18.82 -15.51 -0.66
N GLY A 109 -19.08 -14.25 -0.98
CA GLY A 109 -19.85 -13.33 -0.18
C GLY A 109 -19.09 -12.80 1.03
N VAL A 110 -19.72 -11.89 1.76
CA VAL A 110 -19.16 -11.32 3.00
C VAL A 110 -19.10 -12.42 4.05
N SER A 111 -17.89 -12.72 4.54
CA SER A 111 -17.71 -13.69 5.62
C SER A 111 -17.73 -13.04 7.00
N LEU A 112 -17.36 -11.77 7.10
CA LEU A 112 -17.28 -11.05 8.37
C LEU A 112 -17.58 -9.56 8.16
N ALA A 113 -18.38 -8.97 9.04
CA ALA A 113 -18.59 -7.53 9.11
C ALA A 113 -18.12 -7.00 10.46
N LEU A 114 -17.43 -5.86 10.46
CA LEU A 114 -16.86 -5.23 11.65
C LEU A 114 -17.26 -3.75 11.71
N ASP A 115 -17.62 -3.27 12.89
CA ASP A 115 -17.69 -1.84 13.17
C ASP A 115 -16.28 -1.31 13.46
N THR A 116 -15.79 -0.44 12.59
CA THR A 116 -14.41 0.03 12.59
C THR A 116 -14.31 1.52 12.91
N SER A 117 -13.13 1.91 13.38
CA SER A 117 -12.72 3.31 13.49
C SER A 117 -11.41 3.48 12.73
N ALA A 118 -11.33 4.50 11.88
CA ALA A 118 -10.16 4.76 11.06
C ALA A 118 -8.89 4.85 11.93
N GLN A 119 -7.84 4.16 11.50
CA GLN A 119 -6.52 4.23 12.09
C GLN A 119 -5.54 4.88 11.11
N GLN A 120 -4.58 5.64 11.62
CA GLN A 120 -3.51 6.19 10.79
C GLN A 120 -2.74 5.06 10.08
N GLY A 121 -2.59 5.16 8.76
CA GLY A 121 -1.96 4.11 7.95
C GLY A 121 -2.77 2.81 7.87
N GLY A 122 -4.09 2.88 8.04
CA GLY A 122 -4.99 1.75 7.83
C GLY A 122 -5.18 1.39 6.35
N THR A 123 -5.86 0.27 6.10
CA THR A 123 -6.02 -0.38 4.78
C THR A 123 -6.46 0.58 3.67
N SER A 124 -7.47 1.43 3.85
CA SER A 124 -7.84 2.43 2.84
C SER A 124 -6.99 3.70 2.80
N GLY A 125 -6.11 3.91 3.78
CA GLY A 125 -5.28 5.12 3.93
C GLY A 125 -3.83 4.96 3.45
N GLY A 126 -3.44 3.77 2.97
CA GLY A 126 -2.06 3.44 2.60
C GLY A 126 -1.62 3.83 1.17
N ALA A 127 -2.42 4.57 0.40
CA ALA A 127 -2.04 4.98 -0.96
C ALA A 127 -1.14 6.23 -1.00
N THR A 128 -0.21 6.37 -0.04
CA THR A 128 0.85 7.37 -0.07
C THR A 128 2.14 6.78 0.52
N GLY A 129 3.10 6.43 -0.32
CA GLY A 129 4.50 6.25 0.07
C GLY A 129 5.05 4.84 -0.10
N GLY A 130 5.74 4.61 -1.21
CA GLY A 130 6.48 3.39 -1.48
C GLY A 130 7.25 3.42 -2.81
N ASP A 131 7.80 4.57 -3.19
CA ASP A 131 9.08 4.60 -3.91
C ASP A 131 10.11 5.17 -2.92
N SER A 132 11.25 4.50 -2.86
CA SER A 132 12.27 4.63 -1.82
C SER A 132 13.11 5.89 -1.97
N GLY A 133 13.24 6.66 -0.89
CA GLY A 133 14.24 7.73 -0.77
C GLY A 133 14.14 8.42 0.59
N GLY A 134 15.02 8.04 1.52
CA GLY A 134 14.91 8.35 2.94
C GLY A 134 14.96 9.84 3.29
N ALA A 135 14.10 10.25 4.23
CA ALA A 135 14.31 11.46 5.02
C ALA A 135 14.90 11.05 6.37
N ALA A 136 16.21 11.19 6.51
CA ALA A 136 16.87 11.25 7.81
C ALA A 136 17.13 12.72 8.14
N ALA A 137 16.69 13.10 9.33
CA ALA A 137 16.66 14.44 9.88
C ALA A 137 18.04 15.07 10.12
N SER A 138 18.08 16.41 10.17
CA SER A 138 18.68 17.26 11.22
C SER A 138 19.35 18.54 10.69
N GLY A 139 19.30 19.60 11.51
CA GLY A 139 20.08 20.84 11.36
C GLY A 139 19.22 22.02 10.91
N GLY A 140 18.98 23.08 11.70
CA GLY A 140 19.84 23.68 12.71
C GLY A 140 20.76 24.71 12.04
N SER A 141 20.52 25.98 12.36
CA SER A 141 21.08 27.18 11.74
C SER A 141 22.62 27.29 11.69
N ALA A 142 23.04 28.08 10.70
CA ALA A 142 24.12 29.08 10.70
C ALA A 142 25.56 28.67 10.31
N ALA A 143 26.11 29.57 9.48
CA ALA A 143 27.51 29.94 9.25
C ALA A 143 28.25 29.35 8.04
N GLY A 144 28.60 30.26 7.12
CA GLY A 144 29.95 30.33 6.51
C GLY A 144 30.15 29.65 5.15
N PRO A 145 30.60 30.40 4.11
CA PRO A 145 30.95 29.84 2.80
C PRO A 145 32.44 29.49 2.76
N ASP A 146 32.81 28.37 2.14
CA ASP A 146 34.16 28.25 1.58
C ASP A 146 34.19 27.29 0.39
N SER A 147 34.93 27.77 -0.62
CA SER A 147 35.14 27.19 -1.94
C SER A 147 36.12 26.02 -1.86
N VAL A 148 36.03 25.04 -2.77
CA VAL A 148 37.19 24.51 -3.51
C VAL A 148 36.76 23.58 -4.65
N SER A 149 37.49 23.73 -5.75
CA SER A 149 37.36 23.08 -7.05
C SER A 149 38.10 21.73 -7.14
N GLY A 150 37.73 20.93 -8.14
CA GLY A 150 38.53 19.84 -8.71
C GLY A 150 37.72 18.54 -8.82
N GLY A 151 37.59 17.85 -9.95
CA GLY A 151 38.22 17.93 -11.27
C GLY A 151 38.45 16.50 -11.77
N SER A 152 37.92 16.16 -12.96
CA SER A 152 38.23 14.98 -13.81
C SER A 152 37.99 13.59 -13.20
N SER A 153 37.58 12.52 -13.91
CA SER A 153 37.40 12.23 -15.35
C SER A 153 36.93 10.78 -15.45
N GLY A 154 36.11 10.44 -16.46
CA GLY A 154 36.20 9.11 -17.08
C GLY A 154 34.88 8.42 -17.44
N GLY A 155 34.59 8.34 -18.75
CA GLY A 155 34.06 7.11 -19.37
C GLY A 155 32.58 7.05 -19.78
N LEU A 156 32.26 7.64 -20.95
CA LEU A 156 31.42 7.12 -22.08
C LEU A 156 30.51 5.89 -21.79
N ALA A 157 29.28 5.73 -22.28
CA ALA A 157 28.33 6.50 -23.08
C ALA A 157 26.98 5.78 -22.90
N GLU A 158 25.89 6.49 -22.58
CA GLU A 158 24.54 5.90 -22.64
C GLU A 158 23.71 6.71 -23.65
N THR A 159 23.39 6.04 -24.74
CA THR A 159 22.62 6.53 -25.88
C THR A 159 21.13 6.48 -25.56
N GLY A 160 20.48 7.65 -25.50
CA GLY A 160 19.03 7.76 -25.38
C GLY A 160 18.56 9.15 -25.75
N ALA A 161 17.87 9.24 -26.88
CA ALA A 161 17.49 10.47 -27.56
C ALA A 161 16.45 11.34 -26.83
N GLY A 162 16.46 12.62 -27.18
CA GLY A 162 15.23 13.41 -27.30
C GLY A 162 14.88 14.29 -26.11
N ASP A 163 15.56 15.44 -26.04
CA ASP A 163 15.00 16.78 -25.94
C ASP A 163 13.82 17.07 -24.97
N HIS A 164 13.93 18.24 -24.32
CA HIS A 164 12.93 18.93 -23.47
C HIS A 164 13.15 18.89 -21.93
N GLY A 165 14.40 18.81 -21.46
CA GLY A 165 14.77 19.19 -20.08
C GLY A 165 14.95 20.70 -19.84
N ALA A 166 14.81 21.53 -20.87
CA ALA A 166 15.09 22.97 -20.81
C ALA A 166 13.85 23.87 -20.65
N LEU A 167 12.63 23.31 -20.55
CA LEU A 167 11.39 24.08 -20.43
C LEU A 167 10.86 24.24 -18.99
N THR A 168 11.47 23.58 -18.00
CA THR A 168 11.15 23.76 -16.57
C THR A 168 12.00 24.83 -15.88
N ALA A 169 12.76 25.63 -16.63
CA ALA A 169 13.59 26.72 -16.09
C ALA A 169 13.17 28.14 -16.52
N LEU A 170 12.24 28.31 -17.48
CA LEU A 170 11.68 29.63 -17.83
C LEU A 170 10.25 29.86 -17.31
N GLY A 171 9.59 28.83 -16.76
CA GLY A 171 8.26 28.97 -16.15
C GLY A 171 8.23 29.65 -14.76
N LEU A 172 9.40 29.85 -14.13
CA LEU A 172 9.50 30.35 -12.75
C LEU A 172 9.80 31.86 -12.65
N VAL A 173 10.01 32.57 -13.77
CA VAL A 173 10.38 34.00 -13.76
C VAL A 173 9.24 34.96 -14.16
N ALA A 174 8.07 34.45 -14.57
CA ALA A 174 6.92 35.30 -14.91
C ALA A 174 5.80 35.37 -13.84
N GLY A 175 5.90 34.59 -12.75
CA GLY A 175 4.85 34.51 -11.73
C GLY A 175 4.92 35.52 -10.58
N THR A 176 6.09 36.13 -10.34
CA THR A 176 6.33 36.94 -9.12
C THR A 176 6.11 38.44 -9.29
N VAL A 177 5.98 38.96 -10.52
CA VAL A 177 5.70 40.39 -10.75
C VAL A 177 4.20 40.71 -10.68
N ILE A 178 3.31 39.76 -10.95
CA ILE A 178 1.84 40.00 -10.93
C ILE A 178 1.28 40.02 -9.49
N LEU A 179 1.91 39.34 -8.53
CA LEU A 179 1.41 39.27 -7.15
C LEU A 179 1.82 40.45 -6.24
N LEU A 180 2.69 41.35 -6.69
CA LEU A 180 2.97 42.62 -6.00
C LEU A 180 2.18 43.82 -6.56
N GLY A 181 1.56 43.70 -7.74
CA GLY A 181 0.78 44.78 -8.36
C GLY A 181 -0.72 44.84 -7.97
N GLY A 182 -1.31 43.73 -7.51
CA GLY A 182 -2.74 43.65 -7.19
C GLY A 182 -3.13 44.18 -5.80
N ALA A 183 -2.17 44.37 -4.88
CA ALA A 183 -2.46 44.68 -3.48
C ALA A 183 -2.58 46.18 -3.17
N VAL A 184 -2.25 47.09 -4.09
CA VAL A 184 -2.27 48.54 -3.84
C VAL A 184 -3.50 49.25 -4.43
N PHE A 185 -4.27 48.62 -5.33
CA PHE A 185 -5.38 49.28 -6.02
C PHE A 185 -6.79 49.03 -5.43
N THR A 186 -6.93 48.12 -4.46
CA THR A 186 -8.24 47.76 -3.86
C THR A 186 -8.47 48.26 -2.44
N PHE A 187 -7.50 48.95 -1.83
CA PHE A 187 -7.58 49.44 -0.46
C PHE A 187 -7.49 50.97 -0.31
N LEU A 188 -8.05 51.72 -1.28
CA LEU A 188 -8.41 53.12 -1.06
C LEU A 188 -9.92 53.19 -0.74
N PRO A 189 -10.33 53.43 0.53
CA PRO A 189 -11.73 53.49 0.87
C PRO A 189 -12.36 54.75 0.27
N ARG A 190 -13.16 54.54 -0.79
CA ARG A 190 -14.20 55.48 -1.20
C ARG A 190 -15.24 55.60 -0.09
N ARG A 191 -14.99 56.50 0.88
CA ARG A 191 -16.02 57.09 1.73
C ARG A 191 -15.69 58.56 1.96
N ARG A 192 -16.33 59.43 1.17
CA ARG A 192 -17.10 60.54 1.74
C ARG A 192 -18.12 61.03 0.73
N ALA A 193 -19.37 60.71 1.08
CA ALA A 193 -20.56 61.33 0.56
C ALA A 193 -20.59 62.82 0.91
N ARG A 194 -21.39 63.53 0.11
CA ARG A 194 -21.70 64.95 0.07
C ARG A 194 -22.23 65.56 1.39
N VAL A 195 -22.31 66.90 1.32
CA VAL A 195 -23.26 67.84 1.93
C VAL A 195 -22.77 68.62 3.16
N ARG A 196 -22.41 69.89 2.95
CA ARG A 196 -23.32 71.02 3.18
C ARG A 196 -22.99 72.19 2.27
#